data_AF-A0A495VLC7-F1
#
_entry.id   AF-A0A495VLC7-F1
#
_cell.length_a   1.000
_cell.length_b   1.000
_cell.length_c   1.000
_cell.angle_alpha   90.00
_cell.angle_beta   90.00
_cell.angle_gamma   90.00
#
_symmetry.space_group_name_H-M   'P 1'
#
loop_
_entity.id
_entity.type
_entity.pdbx_description
1 polymer ?
#
loop_
_entity_poly.entity_id
_entity_poly.type
_entity_poly.pdbx_seq_one_letter_code
_entity_poly.pdbx_strand_id
1 'polypeptide(L)'
;MKKIKYIVCALLAAVSFTSCVNDYDEITQEMAVLPENDPRVWPANMSIGELVAMYDRIDSLYVFGKDDTLRYHAPIDEATGSIKNAYYTVNQGDVEYPIIGAEYVDGRLKLPIEYKGKKFTIYREEGETYKNLFTLNPIEGPQDIYIKGRIISADTASNIYKYFVLEDLNTRQSLKVAIDAGSLSGVFPLGQVVAVKCNGLMMGRYAEMPQLGVYSFRNDDKTRYEPGRIPYAMVYDHFQRIGWPDKSKVTVPEEAVLTMAEIAALDSTWYGRLIKIENVEFTWKNDRDADLKTEFVSLRRSIEKTGNVNAHQLSPVFAPSTYDMSKKYNIGYPMSREVSDDTGTLYISTSEYAHFAETFIPKKGSVGTVTAILGWFHDKNDNYGGKYQLTLRSLDDLEGFEYYNGPREYAEGERPQ
;
A
#
# COMPACT_ATOMS: atom_id res chain seq x y z
N MET A 1 -16.66 50.61 -46.52
CA MET A 1 -17.64 50.81 -45.42
C MET A 1 -18.40 49.52 -45.15
N LYS A 2 -18.17 48.94 -43.96
CA LYS A 2 -18.72 47.74 -43.27
C LYS A 2 -17.47 47.02 -42.70
N LYS A 3 -17.35 46.54 -41.46
CA LYS A 3 -18.16 46.45 -40.23
C LYS A 3 -17.18 45.93 -39.16
N ILE A 4 -16.98 46.61 -38.02
CA ILE A 4 -16.34 46.02 -36.82
C ILE A 4 -17.39 46.07 -35.70
N LYS A 5 -17.77 44.88 -35.21
CA LYS A 5 -18.52 44.68 -33.96
C LYS A 5 -17.49 44.37 -32.85
N TYR A 6 -17.95 44.45 -31.59
CA TYR A 6 -17.23 44.32 -30.31
C TYR A 6 -16.76 45.66 -29.73
N ILE A 7 -17.58 46.22 -28.83
CA ILE A 7 -17.24 46.88 -27.55
C ILE A 7 -18.59 47.21 -26.90
N VAL A 8 -19.08 46.34 -26.00
CA VAL A 8 -20.03 46.67 -24.92
C VAL A 8 -19.77 45.66 -23.79
N CYS A 9 -19.85 46.12 -22.54
CA CYS A 9 -19.67 45.41 -21.26
C CYS A 9 -18.29 45.54 -20.57
N ALA A 10 -17.80 46.77 -20.41
CA ALA A 10 -16.78 47.13 -19.41
C ALA A 10 -17.29 48.11 -18.33
N LEU A 11 -18.61 48.24 -18.13
CA LEU A 11 -19.20 49.22 -17.21
C LEU A 11 -20.28 48.60 -16.31
N LEU A 12 -19.89 47.59 -15.55
CA LEU A 12 -20.68 47.01 -14.46
C LEU A 12 -19.78 46.51 -13.32
N ALA A 13 -18.65 47.19 -13.10
CA ALA A 13 -17.64 46.83 -12.11
C ALA A 13 -17.14 48.06 -11.34
N ALA A 14 -18.04 48.85 -10.74
CA ALA A 14 -17.61 49.98 -9.92
C ALA A 14 -18.63 50.56 -8.93
N VAL A 15 -19.71 49.89 -8.48
CA VAL A 15 -20.57 50.49 -7.43
C VAL A 15 -21.33 49.45 -6.61
N SER A 16 -20.71 48.92 -5.55
CA SER A 16 -21.40 48.56 -4.28
C SER A 16 -20.44 47.86 -3.30
N PHE A 17 -19.52 48.63 -2.72
CA PHE A 17 -19.09 48.37 -1.35
C PHE A 17 -20.17 48.92 -0.40
N THR A 18 -20.35 48.22 0.74
CA THR A 18 -21.18 48.53 1.92
C THR A 18 -22.65 48.09 1.90
N SER A 19 -22.89 46.82 2.22
CA SER A 19 -23.79 46.42 3.33
C SER A 19 -23.75 44.89 3.52
N CYS A 20 -23.68 44.46 4.78
CA CYS A 20 -23.68 43.08 5.28
C CYS A 20 -22.30 42.43 5.45
N VAL A 21 -21.66 42.87 6.54
CA VAL A 21 -20.81 42.08 7.43
C VAL A 21 -21.62 40.86 7.94
N ASN A 22 -20.96 39.71 8.06
CA ASN A 22 -21.44 38.37 8.47
C ASN A 22 -21.94 37.48 7.31
N ASP A 23 -21.00 36.83 6.63
CA ASP A 23 -20.84 35.37 6.67
C ASP A 23 -19.57 35.05 5.87
N TYR A 24 -18.45 34.94 6.59
CA TYR A 24 -17.30 34.22 6.07
C TYR A 24 -17.67 32.73 6.13
N ASP A 25 -18.44 32.28 5.14
CA ASP A 25 -18.47 30.87 4.80
C ASP A 25 -17.04 30.45 4.48
N GLU A 26 -16.56 29.48 5.25
CA GLU A 26 -15.23 28.92 5.22
C GLU A 26 -14.76 28.73 3.78
N ILE A 27 -13.73 29.49 3.40
CA ILE A 27 -12.88 29.09 2.29
C ILE A 27 -12.38 27.70 2.68
N THR A 28 -12.86 26.68 1.97
CA THR A 28 -12.35 25.31 2.07
C THR A 28 -10.84 25.39 2.13
N GLN A 29 -10.23 24.98 3.25
CA GLN A 29 -8.78 24.96 3.39
C GLN A 29 -8.26 24.05 2.27
N GLU A 30 -7.82 24.63 1.15
CA GLU A 30 -6.93 23.93 0.25
C GLU A 30 -5.75 23.46 1.10
N MET A 31 -5.24 22.24 0.88
CA MET A 31 -4.06 21.73 1.61
C MET A 31 -2.89 22.68 1.36
N ALA A 32 -2.72 23.69 2.20
CA ALA A 32 -1.72 24.72 1.98
C ALA A 32 -0.34 24.05 1.98
N VAL A 33 0.43 24.30 0.93
CA VAL A 33 1.84 23.92 0.91
C VAL A 33 2.57 24.90 1.82
N LEU A 34 3.03 24.41 2.97
CA LEU A 34 3.76 25.23 3.92
C LEU A 34 5.22 25.38 3.45
N PRO A 35 5.83 26.57 3.51
CA PRO A 35 7.26 26.72 3.30
C PRO A 35 8.09 25.84 4.26
N GLU A 36 9.28 25.40 3.85
CA GLU A 36 10.10 24.44 4.62
C GLU A 36 10.41 24.90 6.06
N ASN A 37 10.61 26.20 6.25
CA ASN A 37 10.94 26.81 7.55
C ASN A 37 9.74 27.48 8.23
N ASP A 38 8.51 27.19 7.79
CA ASP A 38 7.31 27.74 8.39
C ASP A 38 7.09 27.14 9.80
N PRO A 39 6.91 27.95 10.85
CA PRO A 39 6.75 27.46 12.23
C PRO A 39 5.50 26.60 12.45
N ARG A 40 4.55 26.58 11.51
CA ARG A 40 3.34 25.73 11.55
C ARG A 40 3.59 24.31 11.05
N VAL A 41 4.73 24.07 10.40
CA VAL A 41 5.12 22.73 9.93
C VAL A 41 5.30 21.83 11.13
N TRP A 42 4.64 20.67 11.11
CA TRP A 42 4.83 19.67 12.14
C TRP A 42 6.28 19.18 12.16
N PRO A 43 6.98 19.29 13.32
CA PRO A 43 8.34 18.78 13.45
C PRO A 43 8.28 17.25 13.50
N ALA A 44 9.12 16.59 12.71
CA ALA A 44 9.26 15.14 12.84
C ALA A 44 9.82 14.83 14.23
N ASN A 45 9.14 13.97 14.98
CA ASN A 45 9.58 13.52 16.30
C ASN A 45 9.79 12.00 16.37
N MET A 46 9.63 11.32 15.24
CA MET A 46 9.87 9.90 15.04
C MET A 46 10.27 9.66 13.59
N SER A 47 11.25 8.80 13.35
CA SER A 47 11.54 8.29 12.01
C SER A 47 10.51 7.25 11.57
N ILE A 48 10.42 7.00 10.27
CA ILE A 48 9.54 5.94 9.75
C ILE A 48 9.93 4.57 10.33
N GLY A 49 11.22 4.30 10.46
CA GLY A 49 11.73 3.06 11.04
C GLY A 49 11.32 2.85 12.49
N GLU A 50 11.45 3.88 13.33
CA GLU A 50 11.02 3.84 14.72
C GLU A 50 9.50 3.63 14.84
N LEU A 51 8.71 4.28 13.97
CA LEU A 51 7.25 4.08 13.94
C LEU A 51 6.90 2.62 13.63
N VAL A 52 7.52 2.05 12.60
CA VAL A 52 7.31 0.63 12.23
C VAL A 52 7.76 -0.27 13.37
N ALA A 53 8.97 -0.12 13.90
CA ALA A 53 9.46 -0.94 15.01
C ALA A 53 8.56 -0.85 16.27
N MET A 54 7.96 0.30 16.52
CA MET A 54 7.12 0.53 17.69
C MET A 54 5.69 -0.02 17.53
N TYR A 55 5.10 0.07 16.33
CA TYR A 55 3.67 -0.21 16.11
C TYR A 55 3.37 -1.37 15.14
N ASP A 56 4.33 -1.82 14.33
CA ASP A 56 4.23 -3.06 13.55
C ASP A 56 4.54 -4.28 14.44
N ARG A 57 3.77 -4.42 15.51
CA ARG A 57 3.92 -5.50 16.47
C ARG A 57 2.94 -6.61 16.10
N ILE A 58 3.48 -7.70 15.54
CA ILE A 58 2.76 -8.97 15.38
C ILE A 58 2.14 -9.40 16.72
N ASP A 59 2.83 -9.10 17.82
CA ASP A 59 2.44 -9.47 19.18
C ASP A 59 1.34 -8.61 19.80
N SER A 60 0.95 -7.49 19.18
CA SER A 60 -0.01 -6.52 19.78
C SER A 60 -1.47 -6.70 19.34
N LEU A 61 -1.74 -7.66 18.45
CA LEU A 61 -3.08 -8.15 18.20
C LEU A 61 -3.13 -9.64 18.54
N TYR A 62 -3.47 -9.98 19.78
CA TYR A 62 -3.84 -11.37 20.08
C TYR A 62 -5.23 -11.63 19.50
N VAL A 63 -5.26 -11.96 18.21
CA VAL A 63 -6.38 -12.62 17.57
C VAL A 63 -6.36 -14.07 18.08
N PHE A 64 -7.33 -14.47 18.88
CA PHE A 64 -7.45 -15.88 19.28
C PHE A 64 -7.76 -16.73 18.06
N GLY A 65 -6.93 -17.73 17.77
CA GLY A 65 -7.29 -18.77 16.81
C GLY A 65 -8.42 -19.63 17.38
N LYS A 66 -9.17 -20.32 16.51
CA LYS A 66 -10.23 -21.27 16.90
C LYS A 66 -9.76 -22.32 17.93
N ASP A 67 -8.48 -22.71 17.84
CA ASP A 67 -7.86 -23.76 18.65
C ASP A 67 -7.05 -23.22 19.84
N ASP A 68 -6.92 -21.90 19.98
CA ASP A 68 -6.26 -21.29 21.14
C ASP A 68 -7.15 -21.48 22.39
N THR A 69 -6.56 -21.98 23.49
CA THR A 69 -7.27 -22.11 24.78
C THR A 69 -7.00 -20.90 25.66
N LEU A 70 -8.06 -20.16 26.02
CA LEU A 70 -8.03 -19.14 27.06
C LEU A 70 -8.21 -19.81 28.42
N ARG A 71 -7.22 -19.68 29.31
CA ARG A 71 -7.35 -20.10 30.70
C ARG A 71 -7.50 -18.88 31.59
N TYR A 72 -8.62 -18.82 32.30
CA TYR A 72 -8.88 -17.80 33.30
C TYR A 72 -8.19 -18.15 34.61
N HIS A 73 -7.51 -17.17 35.20
CA HIS A 73 -6.90 -17.29 36.51
C HIS A 73 -7.45 -16.18 37.41
N ALA A 74 -7.98 -16.58 38.56
CA ALA A 74 -8.44 -15.68 39.61
C ALA A 74 -7.75 -16.05 40.92
N PRO A 75 -6.50 -15.60 41.12
CA PRO A 75 -5.79 -15.81 42.37
C PRO A 75 -6.62 -15.27 43.54
N ILE A 76 -6.70 -16.03 44.63
CA ILE A 76 -7.39 -15.61 45.84
C ILE A 76 -6.34 -15.08 46.81
N ASP A 77 -6.60 -13.92 47.38
CA ASP A 77 -5.86 -13.42 48.53
C ASP A 77 -6.26 -14.24 49.77
N GLU A 78 -5.36 -15.07 50.29
CA GLU A 78 -5.65 -16.00 51.39
C GLU A 78 -6.01 -15.30 52.71
N ALA A 79 -5.62 -14.04 52.89
CA ALA A 79 -5.92 -13.28 54.10
C ALA A 79 -7.33 -12.65 54.07
N THR A 80 -7.85 -12.35 52.87
CA THR A 80 -9.11 -11.61 52.71
C THR A 80 -10.19 -12.40 51.96
N GLY A 81 -9.85 -13.54 51.36
CA GLY A 81 -10.75 -14.36 50.53
C GLY A 81 -11.17 -13.69 49.22
N SER A 82 -10.59 -12.55 48.86
CA SER A 82 -10.96 -11.77 47.68
C SER A 82 -10.12 -12.13 46.46
N ILE A 83 -10.68 -11.99 45.25
CA ILE A 83 -9.94 -12.19 44.00
C ILE A 83 -8.92 -11.05 43.84
N LYS A 84 -7.66 -11.42 43.55
CA LYS A 84 -6.55 -10.50 43.31
C LYS A 84 -6.12 -10.59 41.86
N ASN A 85 -6.23 -9.47 41.13
CA ASN A 85 -5.70 -9.29 39.78
C ASN A 85 -6.00 -10.45 38.83
N ALA A 86 -7.29 -10.68 38.53
CA ALA A 86 -7.66 -11.73 37.58
C ALA A 86 -7.00 -11.51 36.22
N TYR A 87 -6.56 -12.59 35.58
CA TYR A 87 -5.87 -12.55 34.30
C TYR A 87 -6.23 -13.76 33.43
N TYR A 88 -5.93 -13.66 32.15
CA TYR A 88 -5.94 -14.82 31.26
C TYR A 88 -4.52 -15.25 30.92
N THR A 89 -4.34 -16.55 30.66
CA THR A 89 -3.22 -17.06 29.86
C THR A 89 -3.76 -17.63 28.55
N VAL A 90 -2.92 -17.63 27.52
CA VAL A 90 -3.27 -18.19 26.22
C VAL A 90 -2.43 -19.44 25.98
N ASN A 91 -3.10 -20.56 25.68
CA ASN A 91 -2.51 -21.89 25.56
C ASN A 91 -1.75 -22.31 26.83
N GLN A 92 -0.75 -23.19 26.70
CA GLN A 92 0.17 -23.58 27.78
C GLN A 92 1.26 -22.53 28.05
N GLY A 93 1.05 -21.27 27.65
CA GLY A 93 2.01 -20.19 27.89
C GLY A 93 1.89 -19.58 29.29
N ASP A 94 2.98 -18.97 29.75
CA ASP A 94 3.11 -18.38 31.10
C ASP A 94 2.89 -16.85 31.14
N VAL A 95 2.48 -16.24 30.03
CA VAL A 95 2.23 -14.79 29.96
C VAL A 95 0.85 -14.47 30.52
N GLU A 96 0.82 -13.65 31.56
CA GLU A 96 -0.40 -13.18 32.22
C GLU A 96 -0.94 -11.91 31.56
N TYR A 97 -2.23 -11.91 31.24
CA TYR A 97 -2.96 -10.77 30.68
C TYR A 97 -4.01 -10.26 31.67
N PRO A 98 -3.68 -9.25 32.52
CA PRO A 98 -4.59 -8.67 33.50
C PRO A 98 -5.90 -8.18 32.90
N ILE A 99 -7.01 -8.56 33.52
CA ILE A 99 -8.36 -8.18 33.09
C ILE A 99 -8.72 -6.85 33.74
N ILE A 100 -9.10 -5.88 32.90
CA ILE A 100 -9.58 -4.57 33.34
C ILE A 100 -11.09 -4.37 33.09
N GLY A 101 -11.75 -5.36 32.50
CA GLY A 101 -13.19 -5.43 32.33
C GLY A 101 -13.62 -6.61 31.44
N ALA A 102 -14.93 -6.83 31.33
CA ALA A 102 -15.50 -7.80 30.40
C ALA A 102 -16.88 -7.31 29.95
N GLU A 103 -17.15 -7.36 28.65
CA GLU A 103 -18.44 -6.95 28.09
C GLU A 103 -18.86 -7.91 26.97
N TYR A 104 -20.15 -8.28 26.92
CA TYR A 104 -20.73 -8.99 25.78
C TYR A 104 -21.42 -8.01 24.86
N VAL A 105 -20.93 -7.86 23.63
CA VAL A 105 -21.51 -6.98 22.61
C VAL A 105 -21.51 -7.69 21.27
N ASP A 106 -22.63 -7.63 20.56
CA ASP A 106 -22.82 -8.22 19.22
C ASP A 106 -22.47 -9.73 19.15
N GLY A 107 -22.83 -10.49 20.19
CA GLY A 107 -22.56 -11.92 20.27
C GLY A 107 -21.09 -12.28 20.57
N ARG A 108 -20.24 -11.30 20.90
CA ARG A 108 -18.81 -11.50 21.17
C ARG A 108 -18.46 -11.07 22.59
N LEU A 109 -17.60 -11.85 23.25
CA LEU A 109 -16.97 -11.48 24.51
C LEU A 109 -15.79 -10.53 24.22
N LYS A 110 -15.92 -9.28 24.65
CA LYS A 110 -14.87 -8.26 24.66
C LYS A 110 -14.18 -8.30 26.02
N LEU A 111 -12.87 -8.51 26.03
CA LEU A 111 -12.08 -8.46 27.25
C LEU A 111 -11.05 -7.34 27.13
N PRO A 112 -11.35 -6.15 27.64
CA PRO A 112 -10.32 -5.15 27.85
C PRO A 112 -9.30 -5.71 28.85
N ILE A 113 -8.04 -5.73 28.43
CA ILE A 113 -6.88 -6.17 29.21
C ILE A 113 -5.82 -5.07 29.25
N GLU A 114 -4.96 -5.14 30.26
CA GLU A 114 -3.83 -4.24 30.43
C GLU A 114 -2.51 -5.01 30.37
N TYR A 115 -1.61 -4.65 29.46
CA TYR A 115 -0.27 -5.23 29.36
C TYR A 115 0.78 -4.13 29.33
N LYS A 116 1.73 -4.18 30.27
CA LYS A 116 2.81 -3.19 30.41
C LYS A 116 2.31 -1.73 30.39
N GLY A 117 1.20 -1.47 31.07
CA GLY A 117 0.59 -0.13 31.19
C GLY A 117 -0.20 0.34 29.95
N LYS A 118 -0.42 -0.52 28.95
CA LYS A 118 -1.28 -0.24 27.79
C LYS A 118 -2.58 -1.03 27.88
N LYS A 119 -3.71 -0.37 27.60
CA LYS A 119 -5.05 -0.97 27.59
C LYS A 119 -5.43 -1.35 26.16
N PHE A 120 -5.93 -2.55 25.96
CA PHE A 120 -6.44 -3.01 24.66
C PHE A 120 -7.52 -4.07 24.86
N THR A 121 -8.42 -4.20 23.90
CA THR A 121 -9.51 -5.17 23.96
C THR A 121 -9.16 -6.38 23.12
N ILE A 122 -9.18 -7.56 23.73
CA ILE A 122 -9.15 -8.81 22.97
C ILE A 122 -10.57 -9.22 22.56
N TYR A 123 -10.68 -9.77 21.36
CA TYR A 123 -11.88 -10.39 20.82
C TYR A 123 -11.57 -11.85 20.54
N ARG A 124 -12.50 -12.75 20.88
CA ARG A 124 -12.47 -14.12 20.37
C ARG A 124 -12.96 -14.10 18.93
N GLU A 125 -12.10 -14.41 17.96
CA GLU A 125 -12.51 -14.64 16.59
C GLU A 125 -13.04 -16.08 16.46
N GLU A 126 -14.24 -16.24 15.90
CA GLU A 126 -14.77 -17.54 15.52
C GLU A 126 -14.44 -17.78 14.04
N GLY A 127 -13.33 -18.49 13.74
CA GLY A 127 -12.94 -18.81 12.35
C GLY A 127 -11.45 -19.18 12.16
N GLU A 128 -11.07 -19.54 10.93
CA GLU A 128 -9.65 -19.55 10.52
C GLU A 128 -9.17 -18.11 10.38
N THR A 129 -8.16 -17.74 11.16
CA THR A 129 -7.62 -16.37 11.17
C THR A 129 -6.25 -16.39 10.50
N TYR A 130 -5.97 -15.39 9.65
CA TYR A 130 -4.67 -15.23 8.97
C TYR A 130 -3.67 -14.51 9.89
N LYS A 131 -3.62 -14.97 11.14
CA LYS A 131 -2.72 -14.51 12.20
C LYS A 131 -1.30 -14.62 11.65
N ASN A 132 -0.54 -13.52 11.67
CA ASN A 132 0.80 -13.30 11.08
C ASN A 132 0.82 -12.62 9.69
N LEU A 133 -0.16 -12.87 8.82
CA LEU A 133 -0.22 -12.23 7.50
C LEU A 133 -0.83 -10.83 7.56
N PHE A 134 -1.85 -10.68 8.42
CA PHE A 134 -2.54 -9.41 8.61
C PHE A 134 -2.51 -8.99 10.07
N THR A 135 -2.20 -7.72 10.31
CA THR A 135 -2.16 -7.11 11.65
C THR A 135 -2.72 -5.71 11.56
N LEU A 136 -3.18 -5.17 12.70
CA LEU A 136 -3.75 -3.82 12.74
C LEU A 136 -3.67 -3.25 14.15
N ASN A 137 -2.74 -2.35 14.39
CA ASN A 137 -2.45 -1.75 15.69
C ASN A 137 -2.77 -0.25 15.67
N PRO A 138 -3.53 0.28 16.65
CA PRO A 138 -3.76 1.70 16.75
C PRO A 138 -2.47 2.44 17.10
N ILE A 139 -2.26 3.59 16.46
CA ILE A 139 -1.16 4.49 16.79
C ILE A 139 -1.69 5.54 17.77
N GLU A 140 -1.29 5.38 19.02
CA GLU A 140 -1.60 6.30 20.10
C GLU A 140 -0.33 6.63 20.88
N GLY A 141 -0.11 7.92 21.11
CA GLY A 141 0.98 8.44 21.92
C GLY A 141 0.47 9.52 22.88
N PRO A 142 1.15 9.73 24.03
CA PRO A 142 0.80 10.80 24.96
C PRO A 142 1.00 12.20 24.36
N GLN A 143 1.83 12.31 23.33
CA GLN A 143 1.90 13.45 22.42
C GLN A 143 1.60 13.00 20.99
N ASP A 144 1.29 13.96 20.12
CA ASP A 144 1.16 13.69 18.68
C ASP A 144 2.50 13.20 18.12
N ILE A 145 2.46 12.09 17.39
CA ILE A 145 3.58 11.50 16.67
C ILE A 145 3.52 12.01 15.22
N TYR A 146 4.65 12.55 14.76
CA TYR A 146 4.81 13.05 13.41
C TYR A 146 6.02 12.38 12.75
N ILE A 147 5.76 11.70 11.64
CA ILE A 147 6.81 11.28 10.70
C ILE A 147 6.90 12.28 9.56
N LYS A 148 8.06 12.35 8.91
CA LYS A 148 8.28 13.20 7.74
C LYS A 148 9.07 12.45 6.69
N GLY A 149 8.64 12.56 5.43
CA GLY A 149 9.31 11.89 4.34
C GLY A 149 9.04 12.52 2.99
N ARG A 150 9.67 11.96 1.97
CA ARG A 150 9.50 12.34 0.57
C ARG A 150 8.66 11.29 -0.15
N ILE A 151 7.73 11.76 -0.96
CA ILE A 151 6.94 10.89 -1.85
C ILE A 151 7.86 10.35 -2.95
N ILE A 152 8.04 9.03 -3.02
CA ILE A 152 8.89 8.36 -4.01
C ILE A 152 8.13 7.57 -5.08
N SER A 153 6.80 7.53 -4.95
CA SER A 153 5.86 6.86 -5.86
C SER A 153 4.96 7.86 -6.59
N ALA A 154 4.33 7.44 -7.70
CA ALA A 154 3.26 8.18 -8.36
C ALA A 154 2.23 7.22 -8.96
N ASP A 155 0.96 7.63 -8.99
CA ASP A 155 -0.13 6.85 -9.59
C ASP A 155 -0.43 7.25 -11.05
N THR A 156 0.40 8.10 -11.67
CA THR A 156 0.20 8.61 -13.03
C THR A 156 0.19 7.53 -14.12
N ALA A 157 0.93 6.45 -13.92
CA ALA A 157 0.93 5.29 -14.82
C ALA A 157 -0.07 4.21 -14.40
N SER A 158 -0.84 4.45 -13.33
CA SER A 158 -1.88 3.56 -12.79
C SER A 158 -1.41 2.18 -12.30
N ASN A 159 -0.09 1.96 -12.20
CA ASN A 159 0.46 0.74 -11.58
C ASN A 159 0.37 0.80 -10.04
N ILE A 160 0.49 2.00 -9.49
CA ILE A 160 0.30 2.32 -8.07
C ILE A 160 -1.10 2.90 -7.91
N TYR A 161 -1.89 2.40 -6.96
CA TYR A 161 -3.30 2.80 -6.82
C TYR A 161 -3.72 2.85 -5.35
N LYS A 162 -4.27 4.00 -4.93
CA LYS A 162 -4.78 4.22 -3.57
C LYS A 162 -3.74 4.02 -2.46
N TYR A 163 -2.49 4.31 -2.78
CA TYR A 163 -1.42 4.50 -1.81
C TYR A 163 -0.32 5.37 -2.43
N PHE A 164 0.49 5.95 -1.57
CA PHE A 164 1.84 6.39 -1.95
C PHE A 164 2.86 5.73 -1.05
N VAL A 165 4.12 5.83 -1.43
CA VAL A 165 5.26 5.41 -0.62
C VAL A 165 6.00 6.65 -0.14
N LEU A 166 6.13 6.74 1.18
CA LEU A 166 6.82 7.81 1.88
C LEU A 166 8.19 7.31 2.32
N GLU A 167 9.25 7.94 1.85
CA GLU A 167 10.63 7.63 2.23
C GLU A 167 11.12 8.62 3.29
N ASP A 168 11.63 8.11 4.40
CA ASP A 168 12.21 8.93 5.46
C ASP A 168 13.36 9.78 4.93
N LEU A 169 13.39 11.07 5.28
CA LEU A 169 14.39 12.00 4.78
C LEU A 169 15.82 11.69 5.24
N ASN A 170 15.97 10.97 6.35
CA ASN A 170 17.26 10.68 6.96
C ASN A 170 17.63 9.19 6.86
N THR A 171 16.70 8.29 7.20
CA THR A 171 16.99 6.85 7.28
C THR A 171 16.72 6.10 5.99
N ARG A 172 16.02 6.73 5.02
CA ARG A 172 15.59 6.12 3.75
C ARG A 172 14.68 4.90 3.90
N GLN A 173 14.32 4.51 5.14
CA GLN A 173 13.27 3.54 5.38
C GLN A 173 11.96 4.10 4.86
N SER A 174 11.16 3.23 4.25
CA SER A 174 9.97 3.64 3.52
C SER A 174 8.72 3.00 4.10
N LEU A 175 7.60 3.67 3.94
CA LEU A 175 6.32 3.18 4.40
C LEU A 175 5.26 3.42 3.33
N LYS A 176 4.51 2.38 3.03
CA LYS A 176 3.31 2.48 2.22
C LYS A 176 2.21 3.13 3.05
N VAL A 177 1.64 4.21 2.53
CA VAL A 177 0.54 4.95 3.16
C VAL A 177 -0.71 4.77 2.29
N ALA A 178 -1.68 4.03 2.79
CA ALA A 178 -2.90 3.69 2.06
C ALA A 178 -3.92 4.84 2.17
N ILE A 179 -4.40 5.36 1.04
CA ILE A 179 -5.34 6.49 0.98
C ILE A 179 -6.43 6.19 -0.04
N ASP A 180 -7.69 6.37 0.33
CA ASP A 180 -8.84 6.09 -0.52
C ASP A 180 -9.13 7.24 -1.50
N ALA A 181 -8.15 7.53 -2.34
CA ALA A 181 -8.24 8.52 -3.39
C ALA A 181 -7.52 8.02 -4.66
N GLY A 182 -8.09 8.35 -5.82
CA GLY A 182 -7.38 8.26 -7.10
C GLY A 182 -6.74 9.60 -7.43
N SER A 183 -5.82 9.61 -8.40
CA SER A 183 -5.07 10.82 -8.79
C SER A 183 -4.32 11.44 -7.61
N LEU A 184 -3.77 10.60 -6.73
CA LEU A 184 -2.99 10.99 -5.57
C LEU A 184 -1.77 11.83 -5.98
N SER A 185 -1.21 11.61 -7.16
CA SER A 185 -0.15 12.47 -7.73
C SER A 185 -0.55 13.95 -7.89
N GLY A 186 -1.84 14.27 -7.99
CA GLY A 186 -2.33 15.65 -7.99
C GLY A 186 -2.32 16.29 -6.59
N VAL A 187 -2.36 15.48 -5.53
CA VAL A 187 -2.38 15.92 -4.13
C VAL A 187 -0.97 15.84 -3.55
N PHE A 188 -0.33 14.68 -3.70
CA PHE A 188 1.02 14.33 -3.25
C PHE A 188 1.87 13.98 -4.47
N PRO A 189 2.34 14.99 -5.22
CA PRO A 189 3.18 14.76 -6.40
C PRO A 189 4.52 14.12 -6.03
N LEU A 190 5.10 13.41 -7.00
CA LEU A 190 6.42 12.77 -6.86
C LEU A 190 7.47 13.81 -6.40
N GLY A 191 8.21 13.47 -5.34
CA GLY A 191 9.20 14.34 -4.74
C GLY A 191 8.67 15.35 -3.72
N GLN A 192 7.36 15.42 -3.47
CA GLN A 192 6.78 16.24 -2.39
C GLN A 192 7.28 15.77 -1.03
N VAL A 193 7.68 16.71 -0.17
CA VAL A 193 7.90 16.41 1.26
C VAL A 193 6.58 16.53 1.99
N VAL A 194 6.26 15.53 2.82
CA VAL A 194 5.02 15.44 3.58
C VAL A 194 5.33 15.10 5.04
N ALA A 195 4.73 15.83 5.96
CA ALA A 195 4.62 15.41 7.35
C ALA A 195 3.28 14.71 7.58
N VAL A 196 3.29 13.63 8.35
CA VAL A 196 2.10 12.83 8.66
C VAL A 196 1.89 12.79 10.17
N LYS A 197 0.71 13.21 10.63
CA LYS A 197 0.27 13.00 12.02
C LYS A 197 -0.23 11.56 12.16
N CYS A 198 0.49 10.74 12.90
CA CYS A 198 0.21 9.31 12.99
C CYS A 198 -0.85 8.97 14.04
N ASN A 199 -1.03 9.78 15.08
CA ASN A 199 -2.03 9.52 16.12
C ASN A 199 -3.45 9.47 15.52
N GLY A 200 -4.20 8.43 15.86
CA GLY A 200 -5.54 8.18 15.30
C GLY A 200 -5.55 7.40 13.98
N LEU A 201 -4.37 7.13 13.40
CA LEU A 201 -4.20 6.16 12.32
C LEU A 201 -3.84 4.77 12.87
N MET A 202 -3.78 3.79 11.98
CA MET A 202 -3.39 2.42 12.30
C MET A 202 -2.11 2.03 11.56
N MET A 203 -1.21 1.33 12.26
CA MET A 203 -0.11 0.59 11.64
C MET A 203 -0.50 -0.88 11.54
N GLY A 204 -0.27 -1.52 10.40
CA GLY A 204 -0.52 -2.95 10.33
C GLY A 204 0.04 -3.60 9.07
N ARG A 205 -0.10 -4.91 8.98
CA ARG A 205 0.39 -5.70 7.85
C ARG A 205 -0.74 -6.10 6.92
N TYR A 206 -0.44 -6.08 5.63
CA TYR A 206 -1.21 -6.78 4.62
C TYR A 206 -0.27 -7.75 3.91
N ALA A 207 -0.52 -9.04 4.04
CA ALA A 207 0.37 -10.08 3.52
C ALA A 207 1.84 -9.87 3.96
N GLU A 208 2.03 -9.60 5.27
CA GLU A 208 3.30 -9.32 5.96
C GLU A 208 3.97 -7.97 5.65
N MET A 209 3.49 -7.20 4.68
CA MET A 209 4.03 -5.87 4.39
C MET A 209 3.39 -4.80 5.28
N PRO A 210 4.16 -4.03 6.08
CA PRO A 210 3.65 -2.94 6.91
C PRO A 210 3.07 -1.78 6.08
N GLN A 211 1.95 -1.23 6.55
CA GLN A 211 1.25 -0.13 5.92
C GLN A 211 0.62 0.78 6.98
N LEU A 212 0.64 2.08 6.71
CA LEU A 212 -0.13 3.08 7.46
C LEU A 212 -1.51 3.23 6.84
N GLY A 213 -2.54 3.20 7.68
CA GLY A 213 -3.93 3.21 7.23
C GLY A 213 -4.90 3.65 8.32
N VAL A 214 -6.16 3.25 8.17
CA VAL A 214 -7.20 3.38 9.19
C VAL A 214 -7.69 2.01 9.64
N TYR A 215 -8.54 1.99 10.65
CA TYR A 215 -9.17 0.76 11.10
C TYR A 215 -10.02 0.16 9.95
N SER A 216 -9.84 -1.12 9.66
CA SER A 216 -10.66 -1.82 8.68
C SER A 216 -10.85 -3.28 9.06
N PHE A 217 -12.01 -3.77 8.67
CA PHE A 217 -12.45 -5.14 8.84
C PHE A 217 -12.96 -5.65 7.50
N ARG A 218 -12.48 -6.82 7.09
CA ARG A 218 -12.94 -7.52 5.91
C ARG A 218 -13.68 -8.78 6.35
N ASN A 219 -14.86 -8.97 5.75
CA ASN A 219 -15.69 -10.14 5.88
C ASN A 219 -16.14 -10.55 4.47
N ASP A 220 -15.14 -10.85 3.63
CA ASP A 220 -15.30 -11.32 2.25
C ASP A 220 -15.23 -12.86 2.24
N ASP A 221 -14.41 -13.46 1.38
CA ASP A 221 -14.05 -14.88 1.50
C ASP A 221 -13.24 -15.17 2.78
N LYS A 222 -12.89 -14.12 3.54
CA LYS A 222 -12.07 -14.18 4.75
C LYS A 222 -12.57 -13.18 5.79
N THR A 223 -12.49 -13.58 7.05
CA THR A 223 -12.60 -12.68 8.20
C THR A 223 -11.19 -12.23 8.60
N ARG A 224 -10.89 -10.93 8.49
CA ARG A 224 -9.57 -10.40 8.90
C ARG A 224 -9.61 -8.91 9.24
N TYR A 225 -8.69 -8.50 10.09
CA TYR A 225 -8.32 -7.10 10.32
C TYR A 225 -7.07 -6.77 9.52
N GLU A 226 -7.15 -5.73 8.69
CA GLU A 226 -6.05 -5.27 7.86
C GLU A 226 -6.06 -3.72 7.81
N PRO A 227 -4.94 -3.07 7.46
CA PRO A 227 -4.91 -1.63 7.26
C PRO A 227 -5.93 -1.20 6.20
N GLY A 228 -6.91 -0.40 6.63
CA GLY A 228 -7.83 0.29 5.74
C GLY A 228 -7.14 1.45 5.04
N ARG A 229 -7.72 1.90 3.93
CA ARG A 229 -7.28 3.11 3.24
C ARG A 229 -7.81 4.35 3.96
N ILE A 230 -6.96 5.33 4.22
CA ILE A 230 -7.32 6.60 4.84
C ILE A 230 -8.31 7.34 3.92
N PRO A 231 -9.55 7.63 4.37
CA PRO A 231 -10.50 8.40 3.57
C PRO A 231 -9.91 9.76 3.17
N TYR A 232 -10.17 10.22 1.95
CA TYR A 232 -9.65 11.51 1.48
C TYR A 232 -10.03 12.69 2.41
N ALA A 233 -11.19 12.63 3.05
CA ALA A 233 -11.62 13.64 4.02
C ALA A 233 -10.67 13.80 5.22
N MET A 234 -9.96 12.74 5.62
CA MET A 234 -8.99 12.77 6.72
C MET A 234 -7.63 13.34 6.30
N VAL A 235 -7.44 13.67 5.02
CA VAL A 235 -6.14 14.14 4.53
C VAL A 235 -5.73 15.46 5.20
N TYR A 236 -6.68 16.37 5.43
CA TYR A 236 -6.41 17.66 6.06
C TYR A 236 -5.99 17.56 7.53
N ASP A 237 -6.49 16.54 8.23
CA ASP A 237 -6.19 16.32 9.65
C ASP A 237 -4.85 15.61 9.86
N HIS A 238 -4.41 14.84 8.86
CA HIS A 238 -3.28 13.93 9.00
C HIS A 238 -2.06 14.30 8.16
N PHE A 239 -2.15 15.21 7.19
CA PHE A 239 -1.06 15.47 6.26
C PHE A 239 -0.78 16.96 6.05
N GLN A 240 0.50 17.32 6.06
CA GLN A 240 0.98 18.64 5.65
C GLN A 240 1.98 18.51 4.50
N ARG A 241 1.75 19.23 3.42
CA ARG A 241 2.72 19.37 2.32
C ARG A 241 3.72 20.46 2.66
N ILE A 242 5.00 20.16 2.50
CA ILE A 242 6.10 21.02 2.89
C ILE A 242 6.95 21.31 1.65
N GLY A 243 7.11 22.59 1.33
CA GLY A 243 7.90 23.05 0.19
C GLY A 243 7.36 22.56 -1.16
N TRP A 244 8.07 22.93 -2.22
CA TRP A 244 7.75 22.48 -3.57
C TRP A 244 8.19 21.03 -3.81
N PRO A 245 7.46 20.27 -4.63
CA PRO A 245 7.90 18.94 -5.04
C PRO A 245 9.20 19.01 -5.82
N ASP A 246 10.15 18.13 -5.49
CA ASP A 246 11.41 18.01 -6.22
C ASP A 246 11.66 16.56 -6.63
N LYS A 247 11.30 16.23 -7.87
CA LYS A 247 11.51 14.90 -8.47
C LYS A 247 13.00 14.54 -8.53
N SER A 248 13.91 15.51 -8.63
CA SER A 248 15.35 15.24 -8.71
C SER A 248 15.94 14.69 -7.41
N LYS A 249 15.21 14.81 -6.29
CA LYS A 249 15.58 14.23 -5.00
C LYS A 249 15.06 12.82 -4.79
N VAL A 250 14.23 12.31 -5.69
CA VAL A 250 13.83 10.90 -5.71
C VAL A 250 14.93 10.11 -6.42
N THR A 251 15.95 9.76 -5.66
CA THR A 251 17.17 9.09 -6.15
C THR A 251 17.30 7.70 -5.53
N VAL A 252 18.02 6.81 -6.20
CA VAL A 252 18.45 5.53 -5.63
C VAL A 252 19.88 5.73 -5.10
N PRO A 253 20.11 5.57 -3.79
CA PRO A 253 21.45 5.70 -3.23
C PRO A 253 22.30 4.46 -3.58
N GLU A 254 23.62 4.58 -3.50
CA GLU A 254 24.56 3.54 -3.96
C GLU A 254 24.33 2.20 -3.24
N GLU A 255 24.00 2.21 -1.94
CA GLU A 255 23.69 1.01 -1.17
C GLU A 255 22.38 0.31 -1.57
N ALA A 256 21.54 0.97 -2.37
CA ALA A 256 20.29 0.42 -2.88
C ALA A 256 20.40 -0.03 -4.35
N VAL A 257 21.63 -0.07 -4.89
CA VAL A 257 21.96 -0.81 -6.11
C VAL A 257 22.32 -2.23 -5.69
N LEU A 258 21.46 -3.20 -6.00
CA LEU A 258 21.50 -4.54 -5.44
C LEU A 258 21.35 -5.61 -6.53
N THR A 259 21.93 -6.77 -6.28
CA THR A 259 21.64 -8.01 -7.01
C THR A 259 20.44 -8.75 -6.43
N MET A 260 19.82 -9.64 -7.19
CA MET A 260 18.69 -10.44 -6.72
C MET A 260 19.08 -11.40 -5.60
N ALA A 261 20.32 -11.92 -5.61
CA ALA A 261 20.85 -12.71 -4.50
C ALA A 261 21.00 -11.91 -3.21
N GLU A 262 21.42 -10.63 -3.28
CA GLU A 262 21.47 -9.74 -2.11
C GLU A 262 20.08 -9.40 -1.61
N ILE A 263 19.13 -9.15 -2.52
CA ILE A 263 17.72 -8.90 -2.17
C ILE A 263 17.13 -10.06 -1.37
N ALA A 264 17.43 -11.31 -1.74
CA ALA A 264 16.95 -12.48 -1.02
C ALA A 264 17.42 -12.57 0.44
N ALA A 265 18.48 -11.85 0.82
CA ALA A 265 19.02 -11.80 2.17
C ALA A 265 18.57 -10.58 3.00
N LEU A 266 17.77 -9.67 2.41
CA LEU A 266 17.28 -8.46 3.09
C LEU A 266 16.18 -8.77 4.12
N ASP A 267 15.97 -7.83 5.04
CA ASP A 267 14.89 -7.86 6.03
C ASP A 267 13.80 -6.80 5.75
N SER A 268 12.78 -6.78 6.61
CA SER A 268 11.61 -5.89 6.50
C SER A 268 11.92 -4.39 6.49
N THR A 269 13.12 -3.96 6.90
CA THR A 269 13.52 -2.54 6.85
C THR A 269 13.67 -2.03 5.41
N TRP A 270 13.77 -2.94 4.44
CA TRP A 270 13.87 -2.63 3.01
C TRP A 270 12.53 -2.53 2.29
N TYR A 271 11.44 -2.91 2.95
CA TYR A 271 10.12 -2.85 2.34
C TYR A 271 9.73 -1.41 1.99
N GLY A 272 9.20 -1.24 0.78
CA GLY A 272 8.82 0.05 0.20
C GLY A 272 9.98 0.89 -0.31
N ARG A 273 11.25 0.48 -0.18
CA ARG A 273 12.37 1.33 -0.64
C ARG A 273 12.49 1.33 -2.16
N LEU A 274 12.95 2.44 -2.73
CA LEU A 274 13.34 2.51 -4.13
C LEU A 274 14.73 1.87 -4.28
N ILE A 275 14.83 0.83 -5.11
CA ILE A 275 16.07 0.11 -5.38
C ILE A 275 16.38 0.12 -6.87
N LYS A 276 17.60 -0.24 -7.23
CA LYS A 276 18.07 -0.42 -8.60
C LYS A 276 18.75 -1.78 -8.76
N ILE A 277 18.44 -2.47 -9.84
CA ILE A 277 19.05 -3.76 -10.20
C ILE A 277 19.60 -3.62 -11.62
N GLU A 278 20.89 -3.89 -11.78
CA GLU A 278 21.58 -3.84 -13.07
C GLU A 278 21.63 -5.21 -13.72
N ASN A 279 21.90 -5.25 -15.03
CA ASN A 279 22.03 -6.48 -15.81
C ASN A 279 20.79 -7.41 -15.74
N VAL A 280 19.60 -6.81 -15.70
CA VAL A 280 18.35 -7.56 -15.61
C VAL A 280 17.88 -7.99 -17.01
N GLU A 281 17.45 -9.24 -17.13
CA GLU A 281 16.69 -9.77 -18.27
C GLU A 281 15.29 -10.25 -17.85
N PHE A 282 14.33 -10.19 -18.76
CA PHE A 282 13.03 -10.84 -18.58
C PHE A 282 13.14 -12.30 -19.00
N THR A 283 12.72 -13.23 -18.14
CA THR A 283 12.85 -14.68 -18.40
C THR A 283 11.77 -15.21 -19.34
N TRP A 284 10.75 -14.39 -19.63
CA TRP A 284 9.55 -14.75 -20.39
C TRP A 284 8.69 -15.80 -19.69
N LYS A 285 8.69 -15.80 -18.36
CA LYS A 285 7.79 -16.61 -17.52
C LYS A 285 6.85 -15.74 -16.69
N ASN A 286 5.71 -16.32 -16.31
CA ASN A 286 4.82 -15.74 -15.29
C ASN A 286 5.10 -16.33 -13.90
N ASP A 287 4.35 -15.91 -12.88
CA ASP A 287 4.43 -16.40 -11.49
C ASP A 287 3.91 -17.83 -11.28
N ARG A 288 3.53 -18.53 -12.35
CA ARG A 288 3.14 -19.95 -12.33
C ARG A 288 4.11 -20.82 -13.12
N ASP A 289 5.32 -20.33 -13.36
CA ASP A 289 6.38 -21.00 -14.13
C ASP A 289 5.97 -21.39 -15.56
N ALA A 290 4.98 -20.68 -16.12
CA ALA A 290 4.53 -20.91 -17.49
C ALA A 290 5.24 -19.97 -18.47
N ASP A 291 5.74 -20.53 -19.57
CA ASP A 291 6.33 -19.76 -20.68
C ASP A 291 5.28 -18.89 -21.37
N LEU A 292 5.62 -17.60 -21.52
CA LEU A 292 4.85 -16.64 -22.30
C LEU A 292 4.98 -16.96 -23.79
N LYS A 293 3.92 -16.64 -24.55
CA LYS A 293 3.90 -16.78 -26.01
C LYS A 293 4.62 -15.60 -26.66
N THR A 294 4.93 -15.74 -27.94
CA THR A 294 5.55 -14.68 -28.75
C THR A 294 4.52 -13.74 -29.39
N GLU A 295 3.25 -14.07 -29.35
CA GLU A 295 2.18 -13.24 -29.90
C GLU A 295 1.28 -12.73 -28.77
N PHE A 296 0.81 -11.49 -28.91
CA PHE A 296 -0.28 -11.00 -28.08
C PHE A 296 -1.60 -11.48 -28.65
N VAL A 297 -2.48 -12.01 -27.82
CA VAL A 297 -3.85 -12.37 -28.19
C VAL A 297 -4.79 -11.56 -27.31
N SER A 298 -5.71 -10.81 -27.90
CA SER A 298 -6.71 -10.07 -27.13
C SER A 298 -7.61 -11.01 -26.34
N LEU A 299 -8.19 -10.51 -25.24
CA LEU A 299 -9.10 -11.28 -24.40
C LEU A 299 -10.24 -11.88 -25.24
N ARG A 300 -10.89 -11.04 -26.06
CA ARG A 300 -12.01 -11.45 -26.89
C ARG A 300 -11.60 -12.52 -27.90
N ARG A 301 -10.44 -12.34 -28.55
CA ARG A 301 -9.94 -13.32 -29.52
C ARG A 301 -9.64 -14.67 -28.89
N SER A 302 -9.04 -14.67 -27.70
CA SER A 302 -8.81 -15.89 -26.93
C SER A 302 -10.12 -16.64 -26.69
N ILE A 303 -11.14 -15.94 -26.20
CA ILE A 303 -12.45 -16.53 -25.88
C ILE A 303 -13.13 -17.08 -27.15
N GLU A 304 -13.14 -16.33 -28.26
CA GLU A 304 -13.76 -16.76 -29.52
C GLU A 304 -13.14 -18.05 -30.07
N LYS A 305 -11.81 -18.21 -29.96
CA LYS A 305 -11.09 -19.38 -30.48
C LYS A 305 -11.17 -20.60 -29.57
N THR A 306 -11.04 -20.42 -28.26
CA THR A 306 -10.77 -21.53 -27.32
C THR A 306 -11.83 -21.70 -26.24
N GLY A 307 -12.79 -20.77 -26.15
CA GLY A 307 -13.76 -20.71 -25.06
C GLY A 307 -13.16 -20.34 -23.70
N ASN A 308 -11.89 -19.92 -23.64
CA ASN A 308 -11.19 -19.56 -22.40
C ASN A 308 -10.20 -18.40 -22.60
N VAL A 309 -9.58 -17.96 -21.50
CA VAL A 309 -8.70 -16.78 -21.46
C VAL A 309 -7.20 -17.13 -21.49
N ASN A 310 -6.83 -18.42 -21.56
CA ASN A 310 -5.45 -18.85 -21.32
C ASN A 310 -4.45 -18.28 -22.35
N ALA A 311 -4.85 -18.15 -23.62
CA ALA A 311 -3.98 -17.56 -24.64
C ALA A 311 -3.71 -16.07 -24.34
N HIS A 312 -4.74 -15.33 -23.91
CA HIS A 312 -4.58 -13.95 -23.47
C HIS A 312 -3.66 -13.84 -22.24
N GLN A 313 -3.85 -14.69 -21.23
CA GLN A 313 -3.02 -14.72 -20.00
C GLN A 313 -1.54 -14.96 -20.28
N LEU A 314 -1.22 -15.74 -21.32
CA LEU A 314 0.14 -16.05 -21.74
C LEU A 314 0.72 -15.03 -22.75
N SER A 315 0.01 -13.93 -23.02
CA SER A 315 0.55 -12.86 -23.86
C SER A 315 1.80 -12.24 -23.23
N PRO A 316 2.83 -11.90 -24.03
CA PRO A 316 4.10 -11.36 -23.54
C PRO A 316 4.00 -9.85 -23.27
N VAL A 317 3.00 -9.45 -22.49
CA VAL A 317 2.77 -8.08 -22.01
C VAL A 317 2.89 -8.03 -20.50
N PHE A 318 3.08 -6.84 -19.92
CA PHE A 318 3.28 -6.70 -18.47
C PHE A 318 2.14 -7.27 -17.64
N ALA A 319 0.90 -6.96 -17.99
CA ALA A 319 -0.29 -7.43 -17.26
C ALA A 319 -1.49 -7.62 -18.19
N PRO A 320 -1.71 -8.84 -18.74
CA PRO A 320 -2.95 -9.14 -19.42
C PRO A 320 -4.12 -9.11 -18.43
N SER A 321 -5.32 -8.75 -18.91
CA SER A 321 -6.51 -8.63 -18.07
C SER A 321 -6.88 -9.95 -17.38
N THR A 322 -7.20 -9.90 -16.10
CA THR A 322 -7.56 -11.04 -15.25
C THR A 322 -9.05 -11.37 -15.33
N TYR A 323 -9.59 -11.46 -16.55
CA TYR A 323 -11.02 -11.73 -16.75
C TYR A 323 -11.43 -13.12 -16.25
N ASP A 324 -12.43 -13.17 -15.38
CA ASP A 324 -13.04 -14.42 -14.91
C ASP A 324 -14.29 -14.74 -15.75
N MET A 325 -14.24 -15.86 -16.47
CA MET A 325 -15.32 -16.31 -17.35
C MET A 325 -16.63 -16.61 -16.62
N SER A 326 -16.55 -17.09 -15.37
CA SER A 326 -17.73 -17.41 -14.55
C SER A 326 -18.39 -16.15 -14.03
N LYS A 327 -17.56 -15.22 -13.52
CA LYS A 327 -18.03 -13.98 -12.91
C LYS A 327 -18.36 -12.89 -13.94
N LYS A 328 -17.83 -13.01 -15.16
CA LYS A 328 -18.01 -12.07 -16.28
C LYS A 328 -17.48 -10.66 -16.01
N TYR A 329 -16.40 -10.55 -15.24
CA TYR A 329 -15.69 -9.31 -15.00
C TYR A 329 -14.20 -9.57 -14.70
N ASN A 330 -13.37 -8.52 -14.79
CA ASN A 330 -11.96 -8.58 -14.42
C ASN A 330 -11.80 -8.60 -12.91
N ILE A 331 -11.14 -9.62 -12.36
CA ILE A 331 -11.01 -9.76 -10.91
C ILE A 331 -9.96 -8.81 -10.29
N GLY A 332 -9.11 -8.17 -11.10
CA GLY A 332 -8.37 -6.99 -10.69
C GLY A 332 -7.11 -7.24 -9.86
N TYR A 333 -6.44 -8.39 -10.02
CA TYR A 333 -5.20 -8.66 -9.32
C TYR A 333 -3.97 -8.32 -10.20
N PRO A 334 -2.83 -7.94 -9.59
CA PRO A 334 -1.59 -7.70 -10.32
C PRO A 334 -1.08 -8.97 -11.02
N MET A 335 -0.53 -8.81 -12.20
CA MET A 335 0.12 -9.87 -12.97
C MET A 335 1.63 -9.76 -12.84
N SER A 336 2.27 -10.90 -12.65
CA SER A 336 3.72 -10.97 -12.44
C SER A 336 4.46 -11.43 -13.69
N ARG A 337 5.63 -10.85 -13.90
CA ARG A 337 6.61 -11.27 -14.91
C ARG A 337 7.95 -11.52 -14.25
N GLU A 338 8.50 -12.71 -14.46
CA GLU A 338 9.78 -13.09 -13.87
C GLU A 338 10.94 -12.42 -14.62
N VAL A 339 11.92 -11.97 -13.83
CA VAL A 339 13.17 -11.35 -14.26
C VAL A 339 14.34 -12.01 -13.55
N SER A 340 15.52 -11.95 -14.16
CA SER A 340 16.79 -12.51 -13.67
C SER A 340 17.92 -11.50 -13.84
N ASP A 341 18.92 -11.52 -12.95
CA ASP A 341 20.18 -10.78 -13.09
C ASP A 341 21.42 -11.71 -13.07
N ASP A 342 21.23 -12.98 -13.41
CA ASP A 342 22.17 -14.10 -13.27
C ASP A 342 22.47 -14.57 -11.84
N THR A 343 22.15 -13.78 -10.81
CA THR A 343 22.37 -14.14 -9.40
C THR A 343 21.13 -14.76 -8.74
N GLY A 344 19.94 -14.47 -9.28
CA GLY A 344 18.67 -15.00 -8.81
C GLY A 344 17.51 -14.58 -9.71
N THR A 345 16.28 -14.82 -9.25
CA THR A 345 15.07 -14.36 -9.93
C THR A 345 14.15 -13.57 -8.99
N LEU A 346 13.42 -12.61 -9.57
CA LEU A 346 12.38 -11.83 -8.91
C LEU A 346 11.19 -11.65 -9.85
N TYR A 347 10.11 -11.08 -9.33
CA TYR A 347 8.91 -10.77 -10.09
C TYR A 347 8.68 -9.27 -10.16
N ILE A 348 8.46 -8.75 -11.37
CA ILE A 348 7.83 -7.45 -11.57
C ILE A 348 6.32 -7.65 -11.55
N SER A 349 5.66 -7.14 -10.52
CA SER A 349 4.21 -7.18 -10.33
C SER A 349 3.57 -5.92 -10.92
N THR A 350 2.70 -6.09 -11.91
CA THR A 350 2.04 -4.98 -12.63
C THR A 350 0.52 -5.08 -12.53
N SER A 351 -0.14 -3.99 -12.18
CA SER A 351 -1.60 -3.84 -12.22
C SER A 351 -2.11 -4.01 -13.65
N GLU A 352 -3.19 -4.76 -13.84
CA GLU A 352 -3.90 -4.83 -15.12
C GLU A 352 -4.50 -3.47 -15.55
N TYR A 353 -4.62 -2.52 -14.61
CA TYR A 353 -5.09 -1.16 -14.86
C TYR A 353 -3.95 -0.18 -15.16
N ALA A 354 -2.70 -0.64 -15.15
CA ALA A 354 -1.57 0.22 -15.53
C ALA A 354 -1.72 0.65 -16.99
N HIS A 355 -1.38 1.91 -17.30
CA HIS A 355 -1.43 2.40 -18.69
C HIS A 355 -0.49 1.63 -19.63
N PHE A 356 0.49 0.91 -19.07
CA PHE A 356 1.42 0.06 -19.80
C PHE A 356 1.12 -1.44 -19.67
N ALA A 357 -0.02 -1.83 -19.10
CA ALA A 357 -0.38 -3.23 -18.85
C ALA A 357 -0.28 -4.11 -20.12
N GLU A 358 -0.80 -3.62 -21.26
CA GLU A 358 -0.72 -4.33 -22.55
C GLU A 358 0.52 -3.97 -23.39
N THR A 359 1.51 -3.29 -22.81
CA THR A 359 2.81 -3.07 -23.46
C THR A 359 3.59 -4.38 -23.47
N PHE A 360 4.23 -4.70 -24.59
CA PHE A 360 5.12 -5.86 -24.67
C PHE A 360 6.25 -5.72 -23.64
N ILE A 361 6.60 -6.84 -22.99
CA ILE A 361 7.82 -6.90 -22.19
C ILE A 361 9.06 -6.84 -23.10
N PRO A 362 10.25 -6.52 -22.56
CA PRO A 362 11.49 -6.54 -23.32
C PRO A 362 11.73 -7.85 -24.07
N LYS A 363 12.36 -7.75 -25.25
CA LYS A 363 12.65 -8.93 -26.09
C LYS A 363 13.54 -9.91 -25.33
N LYS A 364 13.41 -11.21 -25.63
CA LYS A 364 14.25 -12.25 -25.02
C LYS A 364 15.74 -11.96 -25.25
N GLY A 365 16.54 -12.08 -24.20
CA GLY A 365 17.98 -11.75 -24.21
C GLY A 365 18.28 -10.24 -24.20
N SER A 366 17.27 -9.37 -24.09
CA SER A 366 17.51 -7.96 -23.78
C SER A 366 17.88 -7.82 -22.32
N VAL A 367 19.00 -7.13 -22.09
CA VAL A 367 19.50 -6.82 -20.76
C VAL A 367 19.35 -5.32 -20.53
N GLY A 368 18.95 -4.92 -19.33
CA GLY A 368 18.78 -3.53 -18.95
C GLY A 368 18.88 -3.32 -17.45
N THR A 369 18.40 -2.17 -17.02
CA THR A 369 18.40 -1.76 -15.61
C THR A 369 16.99 -1.50 -15.15
N VAL A 370 16.65 -2.02 -13.98
CA VAL A 370 15.34 -1.85 -13.34
C VAL A 370 15.49 -0.97 -12.10
N THR A 371 14.74 0.13 -12.04
CA THR A 371 14.53 0.91 -10.82
C THR A 371 13.11 0.62 -10.30
N ALA A 372 12.94 0.11 -9.09
CA ALA A 372 11.62 -0.29 -8.63
C ALA A 372 11.42 -0.06 -7.13
N ILE A 373 10.16 0.02 -6.72
CA ILE A 373 9.79 -0.07 -5.30
C ILE A 373 9.83 -1.54 -4.90
N LEU A 374 10.68 -1.86 -3.92
CA LEU A 374 10.80 -3.21 -3.38
C LEU A 374 9.66 -3.49 -2.40
N GLY A 375 8.76 -4.39 -2.76
CA GLY A 375 7.65 -4.86 -1.91
C GLY A 375 7.89 -6.27 -1.38
N TRP A 376 7.06 -6.67 -0.42
CA TRP A 376 6.97 -8.04 0.07
C TRP A 376 5.53 -8.51 -0.04
N PHE A 377 5.33 -9.78 -0.40
CA PHE A 377 4.01 -10.38 -0.42
C PHE A 377 4.08 -11.85 -0.02
N HIS A 378 3.27 -12.22 0.96
CA HIS A 378 3.04 -13.60 1.34
C HIS A 378 1.59 -13.99 1.02
N ASP A 379 1.40 -14.86 0.02
CA ASP A 379 0.08 -15.43 -0.26
C ASP A 379 -0.31 -16.37 0.88
N LYS A 380 -1.55 -16.25 1.34
CA LYS A 380 -2.11 -17.11 2.37
C LYS A 380 -2.07 -18.61 2.06
N ASN A 381 -2.01 -18.96 0.77
CA ASN A 381 -1.98 -20.34 0.31
C ASN A 381 -0.55 -20.85 0.10
N ASP A 382 0.46 -19.99 0.30
CA ASP A 382 1.86 -20.35 0.13
C ASP A 382 2.38 -21.04 1.40
N ASN A 383 2.94 -22.25 1.23
CA ASN A 383 3.61 -22.96 2.30
C ASN A 383 5.13 -22.66 2.32
N TYR A 384 5.62 -21.89 1.34
CA TYR A 384 7.05 -21.64 1.11
C TYR A 384 7.52 -20.25 1.59
N GLY A 385 6.65 -19.52 2.30
CA GLY A 385 6.96 -18.19 2.84
C GLY A 385 6.70 -17.05 1.84
N GLY A 386 6.72 -15.81 2.33
CA GLY A 386 6.57 -14.64 1.47
C GLY A 386 7.74 -14.44 0.51
N LYS A 387 7.54 -13.57 -0.48
CA LYS A 387 8.55 -13.24 -1.50
C LYS A 387 8.63 -11.75 -1.75
N TYR A 388 9.84 -11.31 -2.11
CA TYR A 388 10.06 -9.98 -2.65
C TYR A 388 9.39 -9.82 -4.02
N GLN A 389 8.85 -8.63 -4.27
CA GLN A 389 8.25 -8.24 -5.54
C GLN A 389 8.66 -6.83 -5.91
N LEU A 390 8.85 -6.58 -7.20
CA LEU A 390 9.20 -5.27 -7.74
C LEU A 390 7.94 -4.60 -8.28
N THR A 391 7.69 -3.36 -7.86
CA THR A 391 6.64 -2.52 -8.41
C THR A 391 7.24 -1.34 -9.16
N LEU A 392 7.01 -1.28 -10.47
CA LEU A 392 7.39 -0.14 -11.30
C LEU A 392 6.45 1.04 -11.04
N ARG A 393 6.97 2.25 -11.02
CA ARG A 393 6.15 3.47 -10.97
C ARG A 393 5.65 3.82 -12.37
N SER A 394 6.45 3.55 -13.40
CA SER A 394 6.13 3.72 -14.82
C SER A 394 7.11 2.94 -15.69
N LEU A 395 7.00 2.99 -17.02
CA LEU A 395 8.02 2.40 -17.91
C LEU A 395 9.37 3.14 -17.89
N ASP A 396 9.42 4.38 -17.41
CA ASP A 396 10.68 5.13 -17.25
C ASP A 396 11.63 4.46 -16.24
N ASP A 397 11.11 3.55 -15.41
CA ASP A 397 11.88 2.76 -14.46
C ASP A 397 12.65 1.59 -15.12
N LEU A 398 12.47 1.38 -16.44
CA LEU A 398 13.17 0.38 -17.24
C LEU A 398 14.10 1.07 -18.23
N GLU A 399 15.41 0.94 -18.00
CA GLU A 399 16.44 1.61 -18.80
C GLU A 399 17.26 0.60 -19.60
N GLY A 400 17.66 0.95 -20.82
CA GLY A 400 18.55 0.13 -21.65
C GLY A 400 17.92 -1.11 -22.32
N PHE A 401 16.64 -1.38 -22.07
CA PHE A 401 15.94 -2.51 -22.68
C PHE A 401 15.56 -2.27 -24.15
N GLU A 402 15.71 -3.32 -24.94
CA GLU A 402 15.14 -3.42 -26.28
C GLU A 402 13.77 -4.09 -26.25
N TYR A 403 12.78 -3.43 -26.84
CA TYR A 403 11.41 -3.94 -26.86
C TYR A 403 11.12 -4.73 -28.13
N TYR A 404 10.39 -5.82 -27.96
CA TYR A 404 9.82 -6.57 -29.06
C TYR A 404 8.44 -6.00 -29.41
N ASN A 405 8.19 -5.78 -30.70
CA ASN A 405 6.84 -5.51 -31.18
C ASN A 405 6.34 -6.71 -31.96
N GLY A 406 5.73 -7.65 -31.24
CA GLY A 406 5.24 -8.90 -31.80
C GLY A 406 3.93 -8.77 -32.55
N PRO A 407 3.54 -9.83 -33.29
CA PRO A 407 2.21 -9.89 -33.84
C PRO A 407 1.17 -9.76 -32.72
N ARG A 408 0.14 -8.97 -32.99
CA ARG A 408 -1.02 -8.80 -32.12
C ARG A 408 -2.24 -9.36 -32.83
N GLU A 409 -2.93 -10.29 -32.20
CA GLU A 409 -4.16 -10.87 -32.70
C GLU A 409 -5.36 -10.32 -31.95
N TYR A 410 -6.28 -9.71 -32.70
CA TYR A 410 -7.53 -9.14 -32.20
C TYR A 410 -8.72 -9.90 -32.78
N ALA A 411 -9.86 -9.84 -32.10
CA ALA A 411 -11.12 -10.33 -32.65
C ALA A 411 -11.59 -9.42 -33.80
N GLU A 412 -12.46 -9.94 -34.67
CA GLU A 412 -13.02 -9.14 -35.75
C GLU A 412 -13.78 -7.92 -35.20
N GLY A 413 -13.44 -6.74 -35.69
CA GLY A 413 -14.02 -5.47 -35.25
C GLY A 413 -13.52 -4.96 -33.90
N GLU A 414 -12.60 -5.68 -33.24
CA GLU A 414 -11.92 -5.18 -32.04
C GLU A 414 -10.78 -4.24 -32.44
N ARG A 415 -10.66 -3.13 -31.71
CA ARG A 415 -9.58 -2.16 -31.90
C ARG A 415 -8.54 -2.36 -30.79
N PRO A 416 -7.24 -2.16 -31.09
CA PRO A 416 -6.23 -1.99 -30.05
C PRO A 416 -6.68 -0.92 -29.05
N GLN A 417 -6.52 -1.20 -27.76
CA GLN A 417 -6.83 -0.25 -26.70
C GLN A 417 -5.74 0.80 -26.54
#